data_AF-A0A9W4JNV5-F1
#
_entry.id   AF-A0A9W4JNV5-F1
#
_cell.length_a   1.000
_cell.length_b   1.000
_cell.length_c   1.000
_cell.angle_alpha   90.00
_cell.angle_beta   90.00
_cell.angle_gamma   90.00
#
_symmetry.space_group_name_H-M   'P 1'
#
loop_
_entity.id
_entity.type
_entity.pdbx_description
1 polymer ?
#
loop_
_entity_poly.entity_id
_entity_poly.type
_entity_poly.pdbx_seq_one_letter_code
_entity_poly.pdbx_strand_id
1 'polypeptide(L)'
;MNHTTPSPSPIPKASRPSASPNAGTKRKRNAAKYYAVKKGHKPGIYAGWNDCLAQVTGFKGAIFQSFPTEEAADAFMKGVKPVTADGSDGTRFYGIQRGRIPGVYTDWTKAQEQIRGVQRPRYRKFSSRKEAEEFVREGRTEGASFGVAQGPAAPSGTMNEIPKNADGIEFAPGDAPLPPGAEDGFDPNVLLDPTTGKVVYKTAPQKEATKSQTTGIPGTLRIYTDGSSLRNGTPLASAGVGVYFGPGDSRNVSEPLKGSRQTNQRAELTAILRAIDIAPRHRHVTIVTDSRYAIDCVTVWFVNWRRNNWMTRDNKPVENKDLVESILVKIEERNDLKVRTVFEWVKGHNKDHGNEEADKLAVNGAQRGVSAKTEALEVAQQVPEFFDEDF
;
A
#
# COMPACT_ATOMS: atom_id res chain seq x y z
N MET A 1 10.82 68.27 32.15
CA MET A 1 9.56 68.73 31.53
C MET A 1 9.82 69.01 30.06
N ASN A 2 8.87 68.64 29.19
CA ASN A 2 8.74 68.90 27.75
C ASN A 2 9.62 68.04 26.82
N HIS A 3 9.08 67.08 26.05
CA HIS A 3 8.08 67.10 24.95
C HIS A 3 8.69 67.35 23.55
N THR A 4 8.50 66.32 22.71
CA THR A 4 8.12 66.39 21.29
C THR A 4 9.22 66.22 20.22
N THR A 5 8.87 65.31 19.31
CA THR A 5 9.40 64.92 17.99
C THR A 5 9.73 66.08 17.05
N PRO A 6 10.45 65.80 15.95
CA PRO A 6 9.79 65.98 14.66
C PRO A 6 10.14 64.93 13.58
N SER A 7 9.16 64.76 12.68
CA SER A 7 9.27 64.18 11.33
C SER A 7 10.02 65.13 10.38
N PRO A 8 10.58 64.64 9.25
CA PRO A 8 9.99 65.07 7.97
C PRO A 8 10.06 64.04 6.81
N SER A 9 9.05 64.09 5.93
CA SER A 9 9.13 63.76 4.47
C SER A 9 9.35 65.10 3.70
N PRO A 10 9.53 65.21 2.34
CA PRO A 10 9.55 64.23 1.22
C PRO A 10 10.60 64.45 0.05
N ILE A 11 10.87 63.40 -0.77
CA ILE A 11 11.00 63.28 -2.29
C ILE A 11 11.96 64.25 -3.09
N PRO A 12 12.38 64.10 -4.40
CA PRO A 12 12.59 63.01 -5.42
C PRO A 12 14.00 63.00 -6.12
N LYS A 13 14.33 61.97 -6.94
CA LYS A 13 14.62 62.09 -8.42
C LYS A 13 15.23 60.81 -9.05
N ALA A 14 14.83 60.57 -10.29
CA ALA A 14 15.18 59.46 -11.16
C ALA A 14 16.45 59.70 -12.00
N SER A 15 17.16 58.64 -12.40
CA SER A 15 17.84 58.54 -13.71
C SER A 15 18.16 57.07 -14.09
N ARG A 16 17.74 56.68 -15.30
CA ARG A 16 18.06 55.45 -16.08
C ARG A 16 19.43 55.61 -16.79
N PRO A 17 19.90 54.70 -17.67
CA PRO A 17 19.90 53.23 -17.71
C PRO A 17 21.30 52.65 -18.10
N SER A 18 21.50 51.33 -18.06
CA SER A 18 22.32 50.66 -19.09
C SER A 18 21.91 49.20 -19.22
N ALA A 19 21.65 48.79 -20.46
CA ALA A 19 21.35 47.43 -20.87
C ALA A 19 22.60 46.84 -21.50
N SER A 20 22.89 45.56 -21.22
CA SER A 20 23.35 44.60 -22.24
C SER A 20 23.24 43.16 -21.74
N PRO A 21 23.13 42.20 -22.67
CA PRO A 21 22.25 41.04 -22.55
C PRO A 21 23.03 39.77 -22.25
N ASN A 22 22.39 38.78 -21.61
CA ASN A 22 22.80 37.40 -21.81
C ASN A 22 21.59 36.47 -21.79
N ALA A 23 21.44 35.75 -22.89
CA ALA A 23 20.42 34.77 -23.16
C ALA A 23 20.67 33.48 -22.36
N GLY A 24 19.61 32.90 -21.80
CA GLY A 24 19.66 31.59 -21.15
C GLY A 24 18.28 31.11 -20.71
N THR A 25 17.77 30.10 -21.41
CA THR A 25 16.67 29.18 -21.02
C THR A 25 15.28 29.78 -20.70
N LYS A 26 14.39 29.73 -21.71
CA LYS A 26 12.93 29.94 -21.57
C LYS A 26 12.33 28.99 -20.52
N ARG A 27 12.15 29.47 -19.29
CA ARG A 27 11.22 28.89 -18.33
C ARG A 27 9.80 28.96 -18.92
N LYS A 28 9.15 27.80 -19.05
CA LYS A 28 7.74 27.68 -19.43
C LYS A 28 6.91 28.45 -18.40
N ARG A 29 6.47 29.68 -18.72
CA ARG A 29 5.60 30.47 -17.84
C ARG A 29 4.31 29.66 -17.62
N ASN A 30 3.97 29.39 -16.36
CA ASN A 30 2.66 28.82 -16.02
C ASN A 30 1.59 29.74 -16.61
N ALA A 31 0.70 29.19 -17.46
CA ALA A 31 -0.41 29.93 -18.03
C ALA A 31 -1.23 30.56 -16.89
N ALA A 32 -1.56 31.85 -17.02
CA ALA A 32 -2.41 32.55 -16.05
C ALA A 32 -3.74 31.79 -15.91
N LYS A 33 -4.15 31.50 -14.68
CA LYS A 33 -5.40 30.81 -14.36
C LYS A 33 -6.33 31.79 -13.63
N TYR A 34 -7.61 31.70 -13.92
CA TYR A 34 -8.67 32.43 -13.22
C TYR A 34 -9.36 31.51 -12.23
N TYR A 35 -9.79 32.02 -11.08
CA TYR A 35 -10.40 31.25 -10.01
C TYR A 35 -11.77 31.84 -9.70
N ALA A 36 -12.83 31.08 -9.95
CA ALA A 36 -14.20 31.50 -9.66
C ALA A 36 -14.67 30.91 -8.32
N VAL A 37 -15.18 31.76 -7.43
CA VAL A 37 -15.78 31.38 -6.15
C VAL A 37 -17.28 31.61 -6.23
N LYS A 38 -18.06 30.53 -6.34
CA LYS A 38 -19.53 30.57 -6.40
C LYS A 38 -20.15 30.65 -5.00
N LYS A 39 -19.52 30.02 -4.01
CA LYS A 39 -19.93 30.07 -2.61
C LYS A 39 -18.69 30.25 -1.74
N GLY A 40 -18.62 31.35 -1.00
CA GLY A 40 -17.47 31.75 -0.19
C GLY A 40 -17.76 33.09 0.50
N HIS A 41 -16.77 33.67 1.20
CA HIS A 41 -16.91 34.95 1.89
C HIS A 41 -17.30 36.10 0.95
N LYS A 42 -16.68 36.16 -0.24
CA LYS A 42 -17.08 37.04 -1.34
C LYS A 42 -17.11 36.23 -2.64
N PRO A 43 -18.30 35.95 -3.21
CA PRO A 43 -18.40 35.32 -4.51
C PRO A 43 -17.85 36.23 -5.61
N GLY A 44 -17.08 35.69 -6.54
CA GLY A 44 -16.42 36.47 -7.59
C GLY A 44 -15.35 35.68 -8.36
N ILE A 45 -14.75 36.33 -9.36
CA ILE A 45 -13.64 35.78 -10.15
C ILE A 45 -12.35 36.47 -9.71
N TYR A 46 -11.32 35.68 -9.45
CA TYR A 46 -10.03 36.12 -8.94
C TYR A 46 -8.92 35.69 -9.89
N ALA A 47 -8.01 36.60 -10.23
CA ALA A 47 -6.85 36.32 -11.09
C ALA A 47 -5.73 35.57 -10.34
N GLY A 48 -5.77 35.58 -9.00
CA GLY A 48 -4.78 34.96 -8.13
C GLY A 48 -5.38 33.86 -7.26
N TRP A 49 -4.63 32.76 -7.08
CA TRP A 49 -5.01 31.69 -6.15
C TRP A 49 -5.11 32.19 -4.71
N ASN A 50 -4.22 33.08 -4.28
CA ASN A 50 -4.23 33.60 -2.90
C ASN A 50 -5.52 34.38 -2.58
N ASP A 51 -6.02 35.16 -3.55
CA ASP A 51 -7.26 35.92 -3.37
C ASP A 51 -8.46 34.99 -3.30
N CYS A 52 -8.50 33.95 -4.14
CA CYS A 52 -9.50 32.89 -4.08
C CYS A 52 -9.44 32.14 -2.74
N LEU A 53 -8.24 31.78 -2.27
CA LEU A 53 -8.02 31.03 -1.04
C LEU A 53 -8.55 31.80 0.18
N ALA A 54 -8.33 33.11 0.22
CA ALA A 54 -8.88 33.98 1.26
C ALA A 54 -10.41 33.97 1.31
N GLN A 55 -11.10 33.71 0.20
CA GLN A 55 -12.56 33.67 0.17
C GLN A 55 -13.17 32.31 0.52
N VAL A 56 -12.39 31.24 0.50
CA VAL A 56 -12.89 29.87 0.73
C VAL A 56 -12.41 29.28 2.05
N THR A 57 -11.29 29.78 2.59
CA THR A 57 -10.71 29.31 3.85
C THR A 57 -11.60 29.72 5.02
N GLY A 58 -12.05 28.74 5.81
CA GLY A 58 -12.95 28.96 6.95
C GLY A 58 -14.44 29.03 6.61
N PHE A 59 -14.82 29.01 5.32
CA PHE A 59 -16.22 29.04 4.90
C PHE A 59 -16.79 27.63 4.72
N LYS A 60 -17.76 27.24 5.56
CA LYS A 60 -18.37 25.89 5.53
C LYS A 60 -19.21 25.71 4.26
N GLY A 61 -18.76 24.83 3.36
CA GLY A 61 -19.43 24.53 2.10
C GLY A 61 -19.08 25.48 0.94
N ALA A 62 -17.84 25.96 0.90
CA ALA A 62 -17.35 26.77 -0.21
C ALA A 62 -17.34 25.99 -1.54
N ILE A 63 -17.72 26.66 -2.64
CA ILE A 63 -17.74 26.10 -4.01
C ILE A 63 -16.89 27.02 -4.88
N PHE A 64 -15.76 26.51 -5.38
CA PHE A 64 -14.83 27.25 -6.23
C PHE A 64 -14.18 26.34 -7.27
N GLN A 65 -13.76 26.91 -8.40
CA GLN A 65 -13.09 26.17 -9.49
C GLN A 65 -12.12 27.08 -10.26
N SER A 66 -11.02 26.52 -10.76
CA SER A 66 -10.05 27.23 -11.61
C SER A 66 -10.32 27.01 -13.09
N PHE A 67 -10.21 28.06 -13.89
CA PHE A 67 -10.45 28.08 -15.32
C PHE A 67 -9.25 28.68 -16.09
N PRO A 68 -9.02 28.23 -17.33
CA PRO A 68 -7.95 28.77 -18.16
C PRO A 68 -8.26 30.16 -18.72
N THR A 69 -9.53 30.56 -18.81
CA THR A 69 -9.96 31.87 -19.29
C THR A 69 -11.01 32.50 -18.37
N GLU A 70 -11.12 33.82 -18.42
CA GLU A 70 -12.06 34.58 -17.58
C GLU A 70 -13.52 34.32 -17.99
N GLU A 71 -13.77 34.11 -19.29
CA GLU A 71 -15.11 33.79 -19.82
C GLU A 71 -15.62 32.45 -19.30
N ALA A 72 -14.73 31.46 -19.14
CA ALA A 72 -15.07 30.17 -18.57
C ALA A 72 -15.35 30.26 -17.06
N ALA A 73 -14.65 31.16 -16.35
CA ALA A 73 -14.91 31.46 -14.94
C ALA A 73 -16.27 32.17 -14.75
N ASP A 74 -16.61 33.10 -15.65
CA ASP A 74 -17.89 33.81 -15.65
C ASP A 74 -19.08 32.88 -15.97
N ALA A 75 -18.90 31.95 -16.92
CA ALA A 75 -19.90 30.92 -17.22
C ALA A 75 -20.21 30.03 -15.98
N PHE A 76 -19.17 29.64 -15.23
CA PHE A 76 -19.33 28.89 -13.97
C PHE A 76 -20.11 29.67 -12.90
N MET A 77 -19.85 30.98 -12.79
CA MET A 77 -20.58 31.87 -11.88
C MET A 77 -22.06 31.99 -12.28
N LYS A 78 -22.34 32.14 -13.58
CA LYS A 78 -23.70 32.24 -14.14
C LYS A 78 -24.46 30.92 -14.18
N GLY A 79 -23.82 29.80 -13.84
CA GLY A 79 -24.43 28.47 -13.86
C GLY A 79 -24.71 27.92 -15.26
N VAL A 80 -24.16 28.56 -16.30
CA VAL A 80 -24.25 28.12 -17.69
C VAL A 80 -23.02 27.27 -17.99
N LYS A 81 -23.21 26.03 -18.47
CA LYS A 81 -22.08 25.21 -18.92
C LYS A 81 -21.42 25.91 -20.13
N PRO A 82 -20.11 26.18 -20.12
CA PRO A 82 -19.46 26.87 -21.22
C PRO A 82 -19.60 26.03 -22.49
N VAL A 83 -20.26 26.59 -23.50
CA VAL A 83 -20.27 26.07 -24.86
C VAL A 83 -18.87 26.31 -25.41
N THR A 84 -18.05 25.27 -25.44
CA THR A 84 -16.78 25.32 -26.17
C THR A 84 -17.11 25.37 -27.66
N ALA A 85 -16.65 26.42 -28.33
CA ALA A 85 -16.65 26.55 -29.77
C ALA A 85 -15.75 25.47 -30.37
N ASP A 86 -16.30 24.29 -30.60
CA ASP A 86 -15.97 23.35 -31.67
C ASP A 86 -16.96 22.18 -31.54
N GLY A 87 -17.84 22.06 -32.53
CA GLY A 87 -18.87 21.05 -32.62
C GLY A 87 -18.31 19.64 -32.88
N SER A 88 -17.65 19.07 -31.88
CA SER A 88 -17.47 17.63 -31.76
C SER A 88 -17.88 17.25 -30.34
N ASP A 89 -18.96 16.49 -30.23
CA ASP A 89 -19.33 15.78 -29.01
C ASP A 89 -18.05 15.18 -28.39
N GLY A 90 -17.79 15.42 -27.11
CA GLY A 90 -16.50 15.20 -26.41
C GLY A 90 -16.00 13.74 -26.33
N THR A 91 -16.47 12.91 -27.26
CA THR A 91 -16.09 11.54 -27.54
C THR A 91 -14.65 11.51 -28.03
N ARG A 92 -13.72 11.25 -27.11
CA ARG A 92 -12.35 10.90 -27.46
C ARG A 92 -12.34 9.47 -27.99
N PHE A 93 -11.70 9.25 -29.13
CA PHE A 93 -11.56 7.92 -29.72
C PHE A 93 -10.15 7.37 -29.42
N TYR A 94 -10.07 6.09 -29.07
CA TYR A 94 -8.84 5.38 -28.72
C TYR A 94 -8.64 4.25 -29.73
N GLY A 95 -7.66 4.40 -30.62
CA GLY A 95 -7.28 3.36 -31.58
C GLY A 95 -6.22 2.44 -30.98
N ILE A 96 -6.45 1.13 -31.01
CA ILE A 96 -5.53 0.10 -30.51
C ILE A 96 -5.09 -0.77 -31.68
N GLN A 97 -3.81 -0.73 -32.01
CA GLN A 97 -3.18 -1.59 -33.03
C GLN A 97 -2.65 -2.90 -32.42
N ARG A 98 -1.99 -2.82 -31.25
CA ARG A 98 -1.50 -3.98 -30.49
C ARG A 98 -2.13 -3.98 -29.10
N GLY A 99 -3.15 -4.82 -28.94
CA GLY A 99 -3.89 -5.09 -27.72
C GLY A 99 -4.61 -6.44 -27.84
N ARG A 100 -5.33 -6.87 -26.80
CA ARG A 100 -6.11 -8.12 -26.81
C ARG A 100 -7.15 -8.14 -27.93
N ILE A 101 -7.79 -7.00 -28.17
CA ILE A 101 -8.71 -6.77 -29.28
C ILE A 101 -8.30 -5.46 -29.98
N PRO A 102 -7.68 -5.51 -31.17
CA PRO A 102 -7.41 -4.32 -31.97
C PRO A 102 -8.70 -3.68 -32.47
N GLY A 103 -8.82 -2.36 -32.32
CA GLY A 103 -10.07 -1.66 -32.63
C GLY A 103 -10.09 -0.20 -32.15
N VAL A 104 -11.17 0.49 -32.47
CA VAL A 104 -11.44 1.86 -32.04
C VAL A 104 -12.46 1.84 -30.90
N TYR A 105 -12.10 2.46 -29.79
CA TYR A 105 -12.92 2.55 -28.59
C TYR A 105 -13.29 4.00 -28.31
N THR A 106 -14.52 4.22 -27.85
CA THR A 106 -15.01 5.55 -27.42
C THR A 106 -14.83 5.78 -25.91
N ASP A 107 -14.51 4.72 -25.16
CA ASP A 107 -14.32 4.73 -23.72
C ASP A 107 -12.89 4.30 -23.38
N TRP A 108 -12.18 5.12 -22.61
CA TRP A 108 -10.82 4.83 -22.16
C TRP A 108 -10.76 3.58 -21.28
N THR A 109 -11.81 3.32 -20.48
CA THR A 109 -11.85 2.17 -19.58
C THR A 109 -11.81 0.86 -20.37
N LYS A 110 -12.63 0.77 -21.42
CA LYS A 110 -12.66 -0.36 -22.35
C LYS A 110 -11.35 -0.48 -23.12
N ALA A 111 -10.78 0.64 -23.57
CA ALA A 111 -9.49 0.66 -24.25
C ALA A 111 -8.33 0.17 -23.35
N GLN A 112 -8.36 0.57 -22.08
CA GLN A 112 -7.35 0.24 -21.08
C GLN A 112 -7.31 -1.27 -20.77
N GLU A 113 -8.48 -1.92 -20.72
CA GLU A 113 -8.58 -3.38 -20.56
C GLU A 113 -7.91 -4.15 -21.71
N GLN A 114 -7.91 -3.60 -22.93
CA GLN A 114 -7.31 -4.26 -24.09
C GLN A 114 -5.78 -4.11 -24.14
N ILE A 115 -5.22 -3.07 -23.52
CA ILE A 115 -3.76 -2.86 -23.47
C ILE A 115 -3.11 -3.44 -22.20
N ARG A 116 -3.89 -3.65 -21.13
CA ARG A 116 -3.37 -4.09 -19.83
C ARG A 116 -2.85 -5.54 -19.92
N GLY A 117 -1.55 -5.70 -19.68
CA GLY A 117 -0.87 -7.00 -19.70
C GLY A 117 -0.42 -7.48 -21.08
N VAL A 118 -0.57 -6.67 -22.14
CA VAL A 118 -0.06 -6.99 -23.48
C VAL A 118 1.38 -6.51 -23.61
N GLN A 119 2.27 -7.33 -24.18
CA GLN A 119 3.67 -6.97 -24.41
C GLN A 119 3.77 -5.94 -25.56
N ARG A 120 4.33 -4.76 -25.25
CA ARG A 120 4.51 -3.62 -26.19
C ARG A 120 3.20 -3.14 -26.84
N PRO A 121 2.21 -2.66 -26.06
CA PRO A 121 0.92 -2.23 -26.60
C PRO A 121 1.09 -0.97 -27.46
N ARG A 122 0.51 -0.97 -28.65
CA ARG A 122 0.56 0.16 -29.62
C ARG A 122 -0.85 0.74 -29.71
N TYR A 123 -1.05 1.92 -29.10
CA TYR A 123 -2.34 2.61 -29.05
C TYR A 123 -2.14 4.13 -29.13
N ARG A 124 -3.16 4.85 -29.60
CA ARG A 124 -3.14 6.31 -29.74
C ARG A 124 -4.54 6.89 -29.58
N LYS A 125 -4.62 8.13 -29.08
CA LYS A 125 -5.87 8.89 -28.90
C LYS A 125 -6.09 9.86 -30.06
N PHE A 126 -7.34 9.96 -30.49
CA PHE A 126 -7.77 10.75 -31.64
C PHE A 126 -9.01 11.58 -31.28
N SER A 127 -9.09 12.76 -31.89
CA SER A 127 -10.26 13.64 -31.81
C SER A 127 -11.39 13.21 -32.74
N SER A 128 -11.09 12.37 -33.75
CA SER A 128 -12.06 11.87 -34.72
C SER A 128 -12.02 10.34 -34.83
N ARG A 129 -13.20 9.72 -34.97
CA ARG A 129 -13.36 8.28 -35.19
C ARG A 129 -12.60 7.82 -36.44
N LYS A 130 -12.67 8.61 -37.52
CA LYS A 130 -12.06 8.29 -38.81
C LYS A 130 -10.53 8.17 -38.69
N GLU A 131 -9.89 9.08 -37.95
CA GLU A 131 -8.45 9.04 -37.70
C GLU A 131 -8.05 7.81 -36.86
N ALA A 132 -8.87 7.44 -35.88
CA ALA A 132 -8.63 6.25 -35.07
C ALA A 132 -8.75 4.95 -35.88
N GLU A 133 -9.71 4.88 -36.82
CA GLU A 133 -9.90 3.72 -37.70
C GLU A 133 -8.75 3.58 -38.70
N GLU A 134 -8.26 4.68 -39.26
CA GLU A 134 -7.08 4.68 -40.14
C GLU A 134 -5.83 4.21 -39.41
N PHE A 135 -5.63 4.65 -38.17
CA PHE A 135 -4.54 4.16 -37.32
C PHE A 135 -4.64 2.66 -37.06
N VAL A 136 -5.81 2.11 -36.72
CA VAL A 136 -5.95 0.66 -36.52
C VAL A 136 -5.71 -0.12 -37.82
N ARG A 137 -6.14 0.44 -38.97
CA ARG A 137 -5.94 -0.15 -40.30
C ARG A 137 -4.47 -0.19 -40.72
N GLU A 138 -3.71 0.86 -40.44
CA GLU A 138 -2.26 0.94 -40.70
C GLU A 138 -1.49 -0.18 -39.97
N GLY A 139 -1.86 -0.46 -38.71
CA GLY A 139 -1.27 -1.56 -37.94
C GLY A 139 -1.66 -2.96 -38.42
N ARG A 140 -2.75 -3.08 -39.19
CA ARG A 140 -3.21 -4.34 -39.78
C ARG A 140 -2.48 -4.66 -41.09
N THR A 141 -2.08 -3.65 -41.86
CA THR A 141 -1.26 -3.80 -43.07
C THR A 141 0.20 -4.14 -42.78
N GLU A 142 0.78 -3.65 -41.67
CA GLU A 142 2.13 -4.05 -41.24
C GLU A 142 2.19 -5.50 -40.68
N GLY A 143 1.05 -6.15 -40.43
CA GLY A 143 0.94 -7.51 -39.89
C GLY A 143 0.51 -8.57 -40.91
N ALA A 144 0.34 -8.21 -42.18
CA ALA A 144 -0.16 -9.11 -43.22
C ALA A 144 0.97 -9.69 -44.10
N SER A 145 1.83 -10.51 -43.49
CA SER A 145 2.57 -11.54 -44.23
C SER A 145 2.73 -12.77 -43.34
N PHE A 146 1.68 -13.59 -43.22
CA PHE A 146 1.77 -15.06 -43.16
C PHE A 146 0.37 -15.60 -43.50
N GLY A 147 0.32 -16.36 -44.60
CA GLY A 147 -0.90 -16.79 -45.26
C GLY A 147 -1.75 -17.76 -44.44
N VAL A 148 -3.05 -17.64 -44.66
CA VAL A 148 -4.08 -18.58 -44.25
C VAL A 148 -3.90 -19.88 -45.04
N ALA A 149 -3.72 -20.99 -44.33
CA ALA A 149 -3.98 -22.33 -44.84
C ALA A 149 -5.00 -23.01 -43.94
N GLN A 150 -5.98 -23.62 -44.59
CA GLN A 150 -7.12 -24.36 -44.05
C GLN A 150 -6.69 -25.35 -42.96
N GLY A 151 -7.42 -25.37 -41.85
CA GLY A 151 -7.23 -26.38 -40.82
C GLY A 151 -7.63 -27.77 -41.34
N PRO A 152 -6.78 -28.79 -41.19
CA PRO A 152 -7.27 -30.14 -41.04
C PRO A 152 -7.63 -30.39 -39.56
N ALA A 153 -8.50 -31.38 -39.39
CA ALA A 153 -8.99 -31.90 -38.14
C ALA A 153 -7.88 -32.18 -37.11
N ALA A 154 -8.29 -32.19 -35.84
CA ALA A 154 -7.47 -32.54 -34.67
C ALA A 154 -6.57 -33.76 -34.92
N PRO A 155 -5.29 -33.73 -34.48
CA PRO A 155 -4.55 -34.96 -34.25
C PRO A 155 -4.82 -35.41 -32.81
N SER A 156 -5.60 -36.49 -32.69
CA SER A 156 -5.40 -37.47 -31.63
C SER A 156 -3.92 -37.86 -31.61
N GLY A 157 -3.27 -37.76 -30.47
CA GLY A 157 -1.84 -38.06 -30.36
C GLY A 157 -1.33 -37.99 -28.93
N THR A 158 -1.86 -38.84 -28.06
CA THR A 158 -1.10 -39.35 -26.92
C THR A 158 0.22 -39.93 -27.46
N MET A 159 1.33 -39.21 -27.32
CA MET A 159 2.64 -39.80 -27.54
C MET A 159 3.00 -40.61 -26.29
N ASN A 160 2.98 -41.94 -26.44
CA ASN A 160 3.33 -42.92 -25.42
C ASN A 160 4.84 -43.24 -25.39
N GLU A 161 5.69 -42.42 -26.00
CA GLU A 161 7.13 -42.70 -26.08
C GLU A 161 7.96 -41.62 -25.41
N ILE A 162 8.83 -42.06 -24.49
CA ILE A 162 9.77 -41.24 -23.75
C ILE A 162 10.86 -40.76 -24.74
N PRO A 163 11.15 -39.45 -24.81
CA PRO A 163 12.19 -38.94 -25.69
C PRO A 163 13.56 -39.57 -25.35
N LYS A 164 14.35 -39.90 -26.38
CA LYS A 164 15.68 -40.51 -26.28
C LYS A 164 16.73 -39.53 -26.80
N ASN A 165 17.92 -39.52 -26.20
CA ASN A 165 19.05 -38.73 -26.68
C ASN A 165 19.67 -39.36 -27.95
N ALA A 166 20.69 -38.71 -28.54
CA ALA A 166 21.36 -39.17 -29.77
C ALA A 166 21.99 -40.58 -29.66
N ASP A 167 22.20 -41.05 -28.43
CA ASP A 167 22.76 -42.37 -28.10
C ASP A 167 21.68 -43.40 -27.72
N GLY A 168 20.39 -43.07 -27.88
CA GLY A 168 19.27 -43.98 -27.64
C GLY A 168 18.88 -44.18 -26.17
N ILE A 169 19.45 -43.38 -25.25
CA ILE A 169 19.15 -43.41 -23.81
C ILE A 169 17.93 -42.53 -23.52
N GLU A 170 16.97 -43.09 -22.80
CA GLU A 170 15.75 -42.41 -22.37
C GLU A 170 16.06 -41.33 -21.33
N PHE A 171 15.47 -40.14 -21.50
CA PHE A 171 15.59 -39.09 -20.49
C PHE A 171 14.79 -39.46 -19.23
N ALA A 172 15.37 -39.20 -18.07
CA ALA A 172 14.64 -39.31 -16.81
C ALA A 172 13.46 -38.31 -16.79
N PRO A 173 12.34 -38.63 -16.09
CA PRO A 173 11.20 -37.72 -15.99
C PRO A 173 11.63 -36.34 -15.45
N GLY A 174 11.52 -35.31 -16.30
CA GLY A 174 11.88 -33.92 -15.96
C GLY A 174 13.18 -33.38 -16.57
N ASP A 175 14.04 -34.24 -17.13
CA ASP A 175 15.35 -33.85 -17.70
C ASP A 175 15.37 -33.73 -19.23
N ALA A 176 14.22 -33.99 -19.89
CA ALA A 176 14.13 -33.89 -21.34
C ALA A 176 14.10 -32.41 -21.80
N PRO A 177 14.98 -32.00 -22.73
CA PRO A 177 14.93 -30.65 -23.29
C PRO A 177 13.61 -30.46 -24.05
N LEU A 178 12.97 -29.31 -23.83
CA LEU A 178 11.74 -28.93 -24.52
C LEU A 178 11.99 -28.93 -26.04
N PRO A 179 11.06 -29.47 -26.85
CA PRO A 179 11.23 -29.54 -28.29
C PRO A 179 11.37 -28.12 -28.89
N PRO A 180 12.13 -27.96 -29.99
CA PRO A 180 12.33 -26.66 -30.62
C PRO A 180 10.99 -26.01 -31.01
N GLY A 181 10.63 -24.90 -30.35
CA GLY A 181 9.36 -24.19 -30.54
C GLY A 181 8.35 -24.30 -29.39
N ALA A 182 8.62 -25.09 -28.35
CA ALA A 182 7.82 -25.11 -27.13
C ALA A 182 8.19 -23.91 -26.24
N GLU A 183 7.36 -22.86 -26.25
CA GLU A 183 7.38 -21.86 -25.18
C GLU A 183 6.68 -22.45 -23.95
N ASP A 184 7.39 -22.50 -22.82
CA ASP A 184 6.81 -22.82 -21.51
C ASP A 184 5.88 -21.66 -21.07
N GLY A 185 4.67 -21.67 -21.62
CA GLY A 185 3.61 -20.73 -21.31
C GLY A 185 2.97 -21.03 -19.97
N PHE A 186 3.77 -21.28 -18.92
CA PHE A 186 3.39 -21.68 -17.56
C PHE A 186 2.09 -20.96 -17.15
N ASP A 187 0.94 -21.61 -17.37
CA ASP A 187 -0.35 -21.02 -17.03
C ASP A 187 -0.41 -21.06 -15.50
N PRO A 188 -0.38 -19.91 -14.80
CA PRO A 188 -0.36 -19.89 -13.35
C PRO A 188 -1.63 -20.49 -12.72
N ASN A 189 -2.63 -20.84 -13.54
CA ASN A 189 -3.85 -21.54 -13.13
C ASN A 189 -3.74 -23.06 -13.23
N VAL A 190 -2.60 -23.60 -13.64
CA VAL A 190 -2.38 -25.03 -13.83
C VAL A 190 -1.50 -25.56 -12.70
N LEU A 191 -1.94 -26.65 -12.07
CA LEU A 191 -1.23 -27.41 -11.05
C LEU A 191 -0.91 -28.79 -11.60
N LEU A 192 0.27 -29.31 -11.29
CA LEU A 192 0.59 -30.71 -11.50
C LEU A 192 0.12 -31.49 -10.26
N ASP A 193 -0.81 -32.42 -10.43
CA ASP A 193 -1.23 -33.32 -9.35
C ASP A 193 -0.09 -34.32 -9.09
N PRO A 194 0.56 -34.28 -7.90
CA PRO A 194 1.72 -35.12 -7.60
C PRO A 194 1.37 -36.60 -7.51
N THR A 195 0.09 -36.94 -7.32
CA THR A 195 -0.40 -38.32 -7.18
C THR A 195 -0.73 -38.96 -8.52
N THR A 196 -1.25 -38.18 -9.46
CA THR A 196 -1.70 -38.67 -10.76
C THR A 196 -0.79 -38.26 -11.91
N GLY A 197 0.15 -37.35 -11.67
CA GLY A 197 1.01 -36.74 -12.69
C GLY A 197 0.25 -35.89 -13.71
N LYS A 198 -1.06 -35.66 -13.48
CA LYS A 198 -1.92 -34.96 -14.43
C LYS A 198 -1.93 -33.47 -14.18
N VAL A 199 -2.06 -32.75 -15.27
CA VAL A 199 -2.19 -31.30 -15.32
C VAL A 199 -3.64 -30.94 -14.98
N VAL A 200 -3.87 -30.37 -13.79
CA VAL A 200 -5.21 -30.01 -13.28
C VAL A 200 -5.30 -28.49 -13.11
N TYR A 201 -6.41 -27.89 -13.51
CA TYR A 201 -6.66 -26.47 -13.29
C TYR A 201 -7.02 -26.18 -11.83
N LYS A 202 -6.45 -25.11 -11.27
CA LYS A 202 -6.77 -24.59 -9.93
C LYS A 202 -8.29 -24.43 -9.78
N THR A 203 -8.85 -25.03 -8.73
CA THR A 203 -10.25 -24.85 -8.35
C THR A 203 -10.52 -23.40 -7.91
N ALA A 204 -11.77 -22.95 -7.94
CA ALA A 204 -12.16 -21.62 -7.46
C ALA A 204 -11.60 -21.26 -6.06
N PRO A 205 -11.69 -22.14 -5.03
CA PRO A 205 -11.08 -21.86 -3.72
C PRO A 205 -9.55 -21.80 -3.75
N GLN A 206 -8.87 -22.57 -4.61
CA GLN A 206 -7.40 -22.49 -4.77
C GLN A 206 -6.97 -21.18 -5.47
N LYS A 207 -7.79 -20.69 -6.41
CA LYS A 207 -7.60 -19.37 -7.04
C LYS A 207 -7.81 -18.23 -6.04
N GLU A 208 -8.76 -18.38 -5.12
CA GLU A 208 -9.02 -17.41 -4.05
C GLU A 208 -7.93 -17.42 -2.97
N ALA A 209 -7.43 -18.57 -2.56
CA ALA A 209 -6.30 -18.69 -1.63
C ALA A 209 -5.03 -18.01 -2.17
N THR A 210 -4.79 -18.09 -3.49
CA THR A 210 -3.64 -17.42 -4.13
C THR A 210 -3.83 -15.89 -4.20
N LYS A 211 -5.08 -15.39 -4.25
CA LYS A 211 -5.40 -13.96 -4.23
C LYS A 211 -5.31 -13.33 -2.83
N SER A 212 -5.23 -14.14 -1.77
CA SER A 212 -5.15 -13.67 -0.38
C SER A 212 -3.76 -13.19 0.03
N GLN A 213 -2.76 -13.18 -0.86
CA GLN A 213 -1.51 -12.49 -0.55
C GLN A 213 -1.76 -10.98 -0.57
N THR A 214 -1.90 -10.42 0.63
CA THR A 214 -2.12 -9.00 0.89
C THR A 214 -1.00 -8.20 0.25
N THR A 215 -1.36 -7.47 -0.82
CA THR A 215 -0.44 -6.64 -1.60
C THR A 215 0.02 -5.45 -0.76
N GLY A 216 1.02 -5.66 0.08
CA GLY A 216 1.91 -4.58 0.51
C GLY A 216 2.74 -4.07 -0.67
N ILE A 217 3.50 -3.00 -0.44
CA ILE A 217 4.48 -2.50 -1.43
C ILE A 217 5.34 -3.70 -1.90
N PRO A 218 5.43 -3.98 -3.21
CA PRO A 218 6.14 -5.15 -3.71
C PRO A 218 7.59 -5.15 -3.19
N GLY A 219 7.94 -6.21 -2.45
CA GLY A 219 9.25 -6.38 -1.80
C GLY A 219 9.27 -6.17 -0.27
N THR A 220 8.25 -5.55 0.32
CA THR A 220 8.18 -5.31 1.77
C THR A 220 7.62 -6.52 2.51
N LEU A 221 8.27 -6.92 3.61
CA LEU A 221 7.80 -8.01 4.47
C LEU A 221 6.62 -7.52 5.30
N ARG A 222 5.43 -8.09 5.09
CA ARG A 222 4.23 -7.76 5.87
C ARG A 222 4.15 -8.71 7.06
N ILE A 223 4.02 -8.15 8.25
CA ILE A 223 3.97 -8.89 9.52
C ILE A 223 2.73 -8.42 10.25
N TYR A 224 1.93 -9.36 10.73
CA TYR A 224 0.75 -9.09 11.53
C TYR A 224 1.06 -9.33 12.99
N THR A 225 0.61 -8.43 13.86
CA THR A 225 0.87 -8.48 15.29
C THR A 225 -0.39 -8.19 16.07
N ASP A 226 -0.62 -9.00 17.11
CA ASP A 226 -1.76 -8.87 17.99
C ASP A 226 -1.36 -9.22 19.44
N GLY A 227 -2.05 -8.63 20.41
CA GLY A 227 -1.87 -8.85 21.82
C GLY A 227 -3.20 -9.15 22.49
N SER A 228 -3.29 -10.32 23.12
CA SER A 228 -4.50 -10.75 23.82
C SER A 228 -4.26 -10.82 25.32
N SER A 229 -5.26 -10.48 26.14
CA SER A 229 -5.22 -10.65 27.58
C SER A 229 -6.48 -11.32 28.11
N LEU A 230 -6.30 -12.47 28.73
CA LEU A 230 -7.33 -13.19 29.43
C LEU A 230 -7.45 -12.65 30.86
N ARG A 231 -8.67 -12.41 31.31
CA ARG A 231 -9.00 -11.94 32.67
C ARG A 231 -8.26 -10.64 33.06
N ASN A 232 -8.17 -9.71 32.10
CA ASN A 232 -7.49 -8.44 32.29
C ASN A 232 -7.98 -7.69 33.55
N GLY A 233 -7.04 -7.18 34.36
CA GLY A 233 -7.33 -6.49 35.62
C GLY A 233 -7.48 -7.39 36.86
N THR A 234 -7.35 -8.71 36.72
CA THR A 234 -7.34 -9.66 37.86
C THR A 234 -5.93 -10.19 38.14
N PRO A 235 -5.64 -10.69 39.35
CA PRO A 235 -4.33 -11.32 39.65
C PRO A 235 -4.05 -12.58 38.82
N LEU A 236 -5.11 -13.22 38.29
CA LEU A 236 -5.02 -14.34 37.36
C LEU A 236 -4.97 -13.89 35.89
N ALA A 237 -4.74 -12.59 35.63
CA ALA A 237 -4.55 -12.09 34.28
C ALA A 237 -3.35 -12.80 33.64
N SER A 238 -3.55 -13.22 32.40
CA SER A 238 -2.50 -13.78 31.54
C SER A 238 -2.66 -13.17 30.17
N ALA A 239 -1.58 -12.58 29.68
CA ALA A 239 -1.55 -11.99 28.36
C ALA A 239 -0.65 -12.81 27.44
N GLY A 240 -0.88 -12.70 26.14
CA GLY A 240 -0.21 -13.47 25.11
C GLY A 240 0.13 -12.60 23.92
N VAL A 241 1.22 -12.99 23.27
CA VAL A 241 1.84 -12.25 22.17
C VAL A 241 1.71 -13.09 20.91
N GLY A 242 1.08 -12.52 19.88
CA GLY A 242 0.90 -13.14 18.58
C GLY A 242 1.67 -12.39 17.49
N VAL A 243 2.50 -13.10 16.73
CA VAL A 243 3.17 -12.55 15.55
C VAL A 243 3.01 -13.52 14.39
N TYR A 244 2.47 -13.03 13.27
CA TYR A 244 2.19 -13.82 12.09
C TYR A 244 2.89 -13.26 10.85
N PHE A 245 3.78 -14.06 10.28
CA PHE A 245 4.52 -13.77 9.04
C PHE A 245 3.86 -14.40 7.80
N GLY A 246 3.12 -15.51 8.00
CA GLY A 246 2.42 -16.21 6.93
C GLY A 246 2.07 -17.66 7.27
N PRO A 247 1.29 -18.35 6.43
CA PRO A 247 0.91 -19.74 6.68
C PRO A 247 2.14 -20.65 6.73
N GLY A 248 2.31 -21.40 7.82
CA GLY A 248 3.42 -22.36 7.99
C GLY A 248 4.81 -21.73 8.11
N ASP A 249 4.91 -20.40 8.31
CA ASP A 249 6.20 -19.75 8.52
C ASP A 249 6.77 -20.11 9.90
N SER A 250 8.02 -20.57 9.94
CA SER A 250 8.71 -20.94 11.18
C SER A 250 8.95 -19.76 12.13
N ARG A 251 8.78 -18.52 11.63
CA ARG A 251 8.91 -17.28 12.40
C ARG A 251 7.64 -16.86 13.13
N ASN A 252 6.51 -17.56 12.91
CA ASN A 252 5.29 -17.27 13.63
C ASN A 252 5.48 -17.48 15.14
N VAL A 253 5.02 -16.53 15.96
CA VAL A 253 5.19 -16.55 17.41
C VAL A 253 3.86 -16.63 18.11
N SER A 254 3.76 -17.56 19.06
CA SER A 254 2.69 -17.67 20.04
C SER A 254 3.34 -17.95 21.40
N GLU A 255 3.50 -16.89 22.19
CA GLU A 255 4.15 -16.97 23.50
C GLU A 255 3.38 -16.18 24.59
N PRO A 256 3.40 -16.63 25.84
CA PRO A 256 2.86 -15.84 26.95
C PRO A 256 3.68 -14.56 27.17
N LEU A 257 3.01 -13.48 27.54
CA LEU A 257 3.67 -12.24 27.93
C LEU A 257 4.51 -12.49 29.18
N LYS A 258 5.80 -12.15 29.13
CA LYS A 258 6.71 -12.30 30.26
C LYS A 258 6.59 -11.13 31.24
N GLY A 259 6.77 -11.44 32.52
CA GLY A 259 6.80 -10.46 33.62
C GLY A 259 5.51 -10.40 34.43
N SER A 260 5.51 -9.57 35.48
CA SER A 260 4.40 -9.47 36.43
C SER A 260 3.19 -8.71 35.88
N ARG A 261 3.41 -7.78 34.93
CA ARG A 261 2.36 -6.91 34.38
C ARG A 261 1.70 -7.57 33.16
N GLN A 262 0.54 -8.18 33.38
CA GLN A 262 -0.22 -8.89 32.37
C GLN A 262 -1.38 -8.02 31.87
N THR A 263 -1.14 -7.18 30.88
CA THR A 263 -2.15 -6.27 30.32
C THR A 263 -2.20 -6.36 28.80
N ASN A 264 -3.35 -6.05 28.20
CA ASN A 264 -3.51 -6.05 26.74
C ASN A 264 -2.50 -5.13 26.07
N GLN A 265 -2.45 -3.88 26.53
CA GLN A 265 -1.60 -2.84 25.95
C GLN A 265 -0.12 -3.23 25.93
N ARG A 266 0.32 -3.98 26.94
CA ARG A 266 1.70 -4.45 27.04
C ARG A 266 1.95 -5.63 26.10
N ALA A 267 0.99 -6.52 25.94
CA ALA A 267 1.06 -7.62 24.97
C ALA A 267 1.17 -7.10 23.54
N GLU A 268 0.36 -6.10 23.19
CA GLU A 268 0.36 -5.44 21.87
C GLU A 268 1.72 -4.82 21.53
N LEU A 269 2.28 -4.03 22.45
CA LEU A 269 3.62 -3.46 22.27
C LEU A 269 4.70 -4.54 22.19
N THR A 270 4.57 -5.61 22.98
CA THR A 270 5.52 -6.73 22.94
C THR A 270 5.43 -7.48 21.61
N ALA A 271 4.24 -7.61 21.03
CA ALA A 271 4.05 -8.22 19.71
C ALA A 271 4.78 -7.42 18.61
N ILE A 272 4.66 -6.09 18.64
CA ILE A 272 5.42 -5.21 17.74
C ILE A 272 6.93 -5.37 17.93
N LEU A 273 7.40 -5.35 19.19
CA LEU A 273 8.81 -5.53 19.51
C LEU A 273 9.35 -6.86 18.95
N ARG A 274 8.60 -7.94 19.17
CA ARG A 274 8.94 -9.29 18.74
C ARG A 274 8.95 -9.43 17.23
N ALA A 275 7.99 -8.82 16.54
CA ALA A 275 7.97 -8.74 15.08
C ALA A 275 9.22 -8.07 14.53
N ILE A 276 9.65 -6.94 15.11
CA ILE A 276 10.85 -6.21 14.67
C ILE A 276 12.12 -7.03 14.93
N ASP A 277 12.17 -7.75 16.04
CA ASP A 277 13.31 -8.60 16.39
C ASP A 277 13.53 -9.77 15.43
N ILE A 278 12.43 -10.40 15.00
CA ILE A 278 12.47 -11.56 14.11
C ILE A 278 12.60 -11.12 12.65
N ALA A 279 12.13 -9.92 12.32
CA ALA A 279 12.21 -9.38 10.98
C ALA A 279 13.68 -9.12 10.56
N PRO A 280 14.06 -9.46 9.30
CA PRO A 280 15.37 -9.13 8.79
C PRO A 280 15.65 -7.63 8.85
N ARG A 281 16.77 -7.22 9.45
CA ARG A 281 17.16 -5.81 9.63
C ARG A 281 17.38 -5.05 8.32
N HIS A 282 17.75 -5.77 7.26
CA HIS A 282 18.08 -5.22 5.94
C HIS A 282 16.88 -5.13 4.97
N ARG A 283 15.66 -5.47 5.41
CA ARG A 283 14.48 -5.52 4.53
C ARG A 283 13.37 -4.62 5.04
N HIS A 284 12.71 -3.90 4.13
CA HIS A 284 11.54 -3.09 4.48
C HIS A 284 10.45 -3.96 5.12
N VAL A 285 9.84 -3.44 6.17
CA VAL A 285 8.79 -4.15 6.92
C VAL A 285 7.54 -3.28 7.02
N THR A 286 6.37 -3.90 6.82
CA THR A 286 5.07 -3.33 7.17
C THR A 286 4.50 -4.13 8.34
N ILE A 287 4.36 -3.49 9.49
CA ILE A 287 3.73 -4.07 10.68
C ILE A 287 2.26 -3.68 10.65
N VAL A 288 1.40 -4.69 10.69
CA VAL A 288 -0.05 -4.57 10.65
C VAL A 288 -0.58 -4.93 12.03
N THR A 289 -1.33 -4.02 12.65
CA THR A 289 -1.92 -4.21 13.98
C THR A 289 -3.25 -3.49 14.07
N ASP A 290 -4.17 -4.01 14.86
CA ASP A 290 -5.43 -3.33 15.20
C ASP A 290 -5.31 -2.43 16.45
N SER A 291 -4.20 -2.52 17.17
CA SER A 291 -3.90 -1.69 18.32
C SER A 291 -3.47 -0.28 17.93
N ARG A 292 -4.47 0.60 17.83
CA ARG A 292 -4.22 2.04 17.63
C ARG A 292 -3.34 2.62 18.73
N TYR A 293 -3.48 2.13 19.97
CA TYR A 293 -2.62 2.51 21.08
C TYR A 293 -1.14 2.23 20.78
N ALA A 294 -0.83 1.02 20.31
CA ALA A 294 0.54 0.62 20.04
C ALA A 294 1.14 1.46 18.89
N ILE A 295 0.36 1.70 17.82
CA ILE A 295 0.76 2.58 16.71
C ILE A 295 1.01 4.00 17.19
N ASP A 296 0.08 4.60 17.94
CA ASP A 296 0.20 5.98 18.41
C ASP A 296 1.41 6.14 19.36
N CYS A 297 1.69 5.13 20.20
CA CYS A 297 2.88 5.11 21.06
C CYS A 297 4.18 5.25 20.26
N VAL A 298 4.34 4.46 19.19
CA VAL A 298 5.59 4.40 18.41
C VAL A 298 5.67 5.43 17.28
N THR A 299 4.59 6.17 16.99
CA THR A 299 4.55 7.16 15.90
C THR A 299 4.34 8.59 16.38
N VAL A 300 3.36 8.85 17.25
CA VAL A 300 2.95 10.21 17.62
C VAL A 300 3.41 10.56 19.03
N TRP A 301 3.14 9.69 20.00
CA TRP A 301 3.29 10.03 21.42
C TRP A 301 4.73 10.03 21.88
N PHE A 302 5.59 9.15 21.35
CA PHE A 302 6.99 9.10 21.76
C PHE A 302 7.74 10.42 21.55
N VAL A 303 7.38 11.20 20.51
CA VAL A 303 8.01 12.51 20.24
C VAL A 303 7.79 13.46 21.41
N ASN A 304 6.55 13.49 21.93
CA ASN A 304 6.19 14.31 23.06
C ASN A 304 6.77 13.76 24.37
N TRP A 305 6.74 12.44 24.56
CA TRP A 305 7.30 11.81 25.76
C TRP A 305 8.82 11.99 25.86
N ARG A 306 9.56 11.87 24.76
CA ARG A 306 11.02 12.12 24.72
C ARG A 306 11.35 13.56 25.11
N ARG A 307 10.51 14.53 24.74
CA ARG A 307 10.68 15.94 25.14
C ARG A 307 10.30 16.20 26.60
N ASN A 308 9.30 15.48 27.12
CA ASN A 308 8.76 15.67 28.47
C ASN A 308 9.33 14.67 29.49
N ASN A 309 10.54 14.13 29.28
CA ASN A 309 11.19 13.15 30.16
C ASN A 309 10.30 11.94 30.52
N TRP A 310 9.52 11.44 29.56
CA TRP A 310 8.63 10.28 29.70
C TRP A 310 7.53 10.43 30.77
N MET A 311 6.99 11.63 30.90
CA MET A 311 5.82 11.89 31.75
C MET A 311 4.53 12.05 30.93
N THR A 312 3.44 11.50 31.46
CA THR A 312 2.08 11.69 30.95
C THR A 312 1.58 13.09 31.30
N ARG A 313 0.41 13.47 30.75
CA ARG A 313 -0.24 14.75 31.07
C ARG A 313 -0.54 14.89 32.57
N ASP A 314 -0.72 13.78 33.26
CA ASP A 314 -1.01 13.74 34.70
C ASP A 314 0.26 13.72 35.56
N ASN A 315 1.43 14.04 34.99
CA ASN A 315 2.75 13.97 35.63
C ASN A 315 3.10 12.57 36.18
N LYS A 316 2.50 11.51 35.63
CA LYS A 316 2.86 10.14 35.95
C LYS A 316 3.89 9.63 34.94
N PRO A 317 4.81 8.74 35.35
CA PRO A 317 5.69 8.08 34.39
C PRO A 317 4.86 7.27 33.39
N VAL A 318 5.26 7.29 32.12
CA VAL A 318 4.61 6.49 31.08
C VAL A 318 4.74 5.00 31.42
N GLU A 319 3.59 4.33 31.58
CA GLU A 319 3.54 2.98 32.14
C GLU A 319 4.34 1.93 31.38
N ASN A 320 4.36 2.02 30.04
CA ASN A 320 5.02 1.06 29.15
C ASN A 320 6.26 1.66 28.48
N LYS A 321 6.91 2.61 29.15
CA LYS A 321 8.12 3.29 28.64
C LYS A 321 9.17 2.28 28.15
N ASP A 322 9.39 1.23 28.93
CA ASP A 322 10.41 0.21 28.69
C ASP A 322 10.26 -0.47 27.32
N LEU A 323 9.03 -0.82 26.94
CA LEU A 323 8.76 -1.44 25.64
C LEU A 323 8.83 -0.43 24.51
N VAL A 324 8.26 0.76 24.70
CA VAL A 324 8.27 1.80 23.66
C VAL A 324 9.70 2.22 23.34
N GLU A 325 10.54 2.45 24.36
CA GLU A 325 11.95 2.79 24.19
C GLU A 325 12.71 1.68 23.46
N SER A 326 12.49 0.41 23.82
CA SER A 326 13.08 -0.74 23.14
C SER A 326 12.69 -0.85 21.66
N ILE A 327 11.43 -0.57 21.33
CA ILE A 327 10.93 -0.56 19.95
C ILE A 327 11.60 0.57 19.15
N LEU A 328 11.70 1.77 19.75
CA LEU A 328 12.30 2.93 19.09
C LEU A 328 13.76 2.70 18.76
N VAL A 329 14.55 2.12 19.68
CA VAL A 329 15.95 1.76 19.43
C VAL A 329 16.06 0.88 18.19
N LYS A 330 15.22 -0.16 18.06
CA LYS A 330 15.24 -1.04 16.89
C LYS A 330 14.78 -0.37 15.61
N ILE A 331 13.85 0.58 15.69
CA ILE A 331 13.42 1.38 14.53
C ILE A 331 14.56 2.30 14.08
N GLU A 332 15.25 2.95 15.03
CA GLU A 332 16.42 3.80 14.75
C GLU A 332 17.55 2.98 14.10
N GLU A 333 17.89 1.81 14.64
CA GLU A 333 18.88 0.88 14.03
C GLU A 333 18.54 0.51 12.57
N ARG A 334 17.25 0.31 12.27
CA ARG A 334 16.78 -0.01 10.91
C ARG A 334 16.82 1.21 9.99
N ASN A 335 16.53 2.39 10.52
CA ASN A 335 16.64 3.64 9.77
C ASN A 335 18.09 3.94 9.39
N ASP A 336 19.06 3.64 10.26
CA ASP A 336 20.49 3.78 9.96
C ASP A 336 20.92 2.90 8.78
N LEU A 337 20.32 1.72 8.64
CA LEU A 337 20.49 0.82 7.50
C LEU A 337 19.71 1.25 6.24
N LYS A 338 19.06 2.42 6.27
CA LYS A 338 18.16 2.95 5.20
C LYS A 338 16.94 2.06 4.94
N VAL A 339 16.52 1.29 5.95
CA VAL A 339 15.38 0.39 5.86
C VAL A 339 14.17 1.01 6.53
N ARG A 340 13.13 1.27 5.74
CA ARG A 340 11.84 1.77 6.22
C ARG A 340 11.04 0.69 6.97
N THR A 341 10.55 1.06 8.15
CA THR A 341 9.49 0.35 8.90
C THR A 341 8.20 1.15 8.78
N VAL A 342 7.13 0.52 8.30
CA VAL A 342 5.80 1.14 8.13
C VAL A 342 4.81 0.48 9.08
N PHE A 343 3.95 1.26 9.71
CA PHE A 343 2.85 0.77 10.52
C PHE A 343 1.54 0.97 9.77
N GLU A 344 0.71 -0.07 9.74
CA GLU A 344 -0.62 -0.05 9.15
C GLU A 344 -1.64 -0.45 10.20
N TRP A 345 -2.62 0.42 10.40
CA TRP A 345 -3.74 0.11 11.28
C TRP A 345 -4.80 -0.67 10.52
N VAL A 346 -5.20 -1.81 11.07
CA VAL A 346 -6.37 -2.56 10.60
C VAL A 346 -7.48 -2.51 11.64
N LYS A 347 -8.71 -2.69 11.19
CA LYS A 347 -9.84 -2.79 12.12
C LYS A 347 -9.90 -4.22 12.66
N GLY A 348 -9.89 -4.38 13.98
CA GLY A 348 -10.10 -5.67 14.63
C GLY A 348 -11.41 -6.32 14.19
N HIS A 349 -11.41 -7.66 14.07
CA HIS A 349 -12.54 -8.49 13.63
C HIS A 349 -13.11 -8.16 12.23
N ASN A 350 -12.32 -7.56 11.33
CA ASN A 350 -12.76 -7.20 9.98
C ASN A 350 -12.47 -8.28 8.91
N LYS A 351 -12.29 -9.55 9.31
CA LYS A 351 -11.95 -10.66 8.40
C LYS A 351 -10.64 -10.51 7.62
N ASP A 352 -9.68 -9.75 8.15
CA ASP A 352 -8.30 -9.82 7.63
C ASP A 352 -7.67 -11.11 8.16
N HIS A 353 -7.47 -12.08 7.28
CA HIS A 353 -6.91 -13.38 7.61
C HIS A 353 -5.61 -13.27 8.41
N GLY A 354 -4.72 -12.33 8.08
CA GLY A 354 -3.45 -12.21 8.80
C GLY A 354 -3.61 -11.70 10.23
N ASN A 355 -4.58 -10.80 10.46
CA ASN A 355 -4.90 -10.34 11.82
C ASN A 355 -5.62 -11.42 12.63
N GLU A 356 -6.53 -12.18 12.02
CA GLU A 356 -7.20 -13.29 12.70
C GLU A 356 -6.22 -14.40 13.09
N GLU A 357 -5.21 -14.68 12.27
CA GLU A 357 -4.15 -15.62 12.64
C GLU A 357 -3.25 -15.06 13.75
N ALA A 358 -2.94 -13.76 13.73
CA ALA A 358 -2.21 -13.12 14.82
C ALA A 358 -2.98 -13.17 16.16
N ASP A 359 -4.29 -12.88 16.15
CA ASP A 359 -5.19 -13.00 17.30
C ASP A 359 -5.19 -14.43 17.86
N LYS A 360 -5.37 -15.44 17.00
CA LYS A 360 -5.32 -16.86 17.40
C LYS A 360 -4.00 -17.20 18.08
N LEU A 361 -2.87 -16.72 17.55
CA LEU A 361 -1.56 -16.94 18.15
C LEU A 361 -1.44 -16.25 19.51
N ALA A 362 -1.95 -15.02 19.65
CA ALA A 362 -1.95 -14.27 20.89
C ALA A 362 -2.83 -14.92 21.97
N VAL A 363 -4.04 -15.35 21.63
CA VAL A 363 -4.95 -16.08 22.53
C VAL A 363 -4.33 -17.40 22.99
N ASN A 364 -3.70 -18.15 22.09
CA ASN A 364 -2.97 -19.38 22.46
C ASN A 364 -1.83 -19.07 23.43
N GLY A 365 -1.04 -18.03 23.17
CA GLY A 365 0.01 -17.57 24.08
C GLY A 365 -0.53 -17.22 25.47
N ALA A 366 -1.66 -16.51 25.54
CA ALA A 366 -2.30 -16.14 26.80
C ALA A 366 -2.79 -17.37 27.58
N GLN A 367 -3.41 -18.33 26.88
CA GLN A 367 -3.92 -19.57 27.46
C GLN A 367 -2.78 -20.42 28.04
N ARG A 368 -1.65 -20.54 27.31
CA ARG A 368 -0.44 -21.22 27.83
C ARG A 368 0.09 -20.56 29.10
N GLY A 369 0.03 -19.24 29.18
CA GLY A 369 0.39 -18.49 30.39
C GLY A 369 -0.53 -18.78 31.58
N VAL A 370 -1.83 -19.01 31.34
CA VAL A 370 -2.77 -19.45 32.39
C VAL A 370 -2.41 -20.84 32.87
N SER A 371 -2.24 -21.80 31.95
CA SER A 371 -1.87 -23.18 32.29
C SER A 371 -0.58 -23.24 33.11
N ALA A 372 0.47 -22.53 32.67
CA ALA A 372 1.74 -22.49 33.39
C ALA A 372 1.62 -21.89 34.79
N LYS A 373 0.77 -20.87 34.98
CA LYS A 373 0.50 -20.31 36.32
C LYS A 373 -0.26 -21.29 37.21
N THR A 374 -1.24 -22.01 36.66
CA THR A 374 -1.99 -23.03 37.40
C THR A 374 -1.09 -24.19 37.82
N GLU A 375 -0.29 -24.71 36.90
CA GLU A 375 0.70 -25.78 37.18
C GLU A 375 1.71 -25.33 38.26
N ALA A 376 2.22 -24.11 38.17
CA ALA A 376 3.12 -23.57 39.19
C ALA A 376 2.44 -23.44 40.56
N LEU A 377 1.15 -23.14 40.61
CA LEU A 377 0.38 -23.07 41.85
C LEU A 377 0.13 -24.45 42.46
N GLU A 378 -0.19 -25.45 41.64
CA GLU A 378 -0.41 -26.84 42.07
C GLU A 378 0.89 -27.46 42.61
N VAL A 379 2.03 -27.25 41.94
CA VAL A 379 3.34 -27.70 42.43
C VAL A 379 3.71 -27.03 43.76
N ALA A 380 3.44 -25.73 43.91
CA ALA A 380 3.70 -25.02 45.17
C ALA A 380 2.83 -25.53 46.34
N GLN A 381 1.65 -26.08 46.06
CA GLN A 381 0.76 -26.69 47.06
C GLN A 381 1.10 -28.15 47.38
N GLN A 382 1.94 -28.80 46.58
CA GLN A 382 2.39 -30.18 46.77
C GLN A 382 3.72 -30.33 47.50
N VAL A 383 4.33 -29.22 47.94
CA VAL A 383 5.48 -29.27 48.86
C VAL A 383 4.94 -29.58 50.26
N PRO A 384 5.21 -30.77 50.84
CA PRO A 384 4.82 -31.04 52.22
C PRO A 384 5.58 -30.07 53.12
N GLU A 385 4.89 -29.41 54.06
CA GLU A 385 5.54 -28.88 55.26
C GLU A 385 6.27 -30.06 55.91
N PHE A 386 7.58 -30.14 55.69
CA PHE A 386 8.44 -30.99 56.50
C PHE A 386 8.36 -30.40 57.91
N PHE A 387 7.61 -31.10 58.75
CA PHE A 387 7.52 -30.87 60.19
C PHE A 387 8.93 -30.66 60.75
N ASP A 388 9.16 -29.49 61.34
CA ASP A 388 10.23 -29.31 62.31
C ASP A 388 9.88 -30.15 63.54
N GLU A 389 10.29 -31.42 63.55
CA GLU A 389 10.52 -32.16 64.79
C GLU A 389 12.04 -32.33 64.99
N ASP A 390 12.43 -32.03 66.23
CA ASP A 390 13.73 -32.23 66.88
C ASP A 390 14.86 -31.23 66.59
N PHE A 391 15.02 -30.25 67.50
CA PHE A 391 16.16 -30.22 68.45
C PHE A 391 15.94 -29.28 69.64
#